data_AF-A0A948N966-F1
#
_entry.id   AF-A0A948N966-F1
#
_cell.length_a   1.000
_cell.length_b   1.000
_cell.length_c   1.000
_cell.angle_alpha   90.00
_cell.angle_beta   90.00
_cell.angle_gamma   90.00
#
_symmetry.space_group_name_H-M   'P 1'
#
loop_
_entity.id
_entity.type
_entity.pdbx_description
1 polymer ?
#
loop_
_entity_poly.entity_id
_entity_poly.type
_entity_poly.pdbx_seq_one_letter_code
_entity_poly.pdbx_strand_id
1 'polypeptide(L)'
;MGIYVDQPYRIIITVSDTLTGATLPRIEYKKPLGTEGYWSATISGQTIYRDITATENNEYGDWKFQASIIPYGDTERVPCNTVVKSIEKRFK
;
A
#
# COMPACT_ATOMS: atom_id res chain seq x y z
N MET A 1 13.41 1.47 -5.31
CA MET A 1 12.86 2.85 -5.31
C MET A 1 13.21 3.43 -3.95
N GLY A 2 14.05 4.48 -3.89
CA GLY A 2 14.52 5.01 -2.60
C GLY A 2 13.44 5.83 -1.91
N ILE A 3 13.05 5.43 -0.70
CA ILE A 3 12.14 6.19 0.16
C ILE A 3 13.01 7.15 1.00
N TYR A 4 12.69 8.44 0.97
CA TYR A 4 13.35 9.43 1.84
C TYR A 4 12.75 9.31 3.23
N VAL A 5 13.52 8.80 4.19
CA VAL A 5 13.10 8.58 5.58
C VAL A 5 12.62 9.89 6.22
N ASP A 6 11.67 9.79 7.15
CA ASP A 6 11.04 10.92 7.86
C ASP A 6 10.31 11.93 6.96
N GLN A 7 10.06 11.59 5.69
CA GLN A 7 9.18 12.37 4.82
C GLN A 7 7.84 11.66 4.61
N PRO A 8 6.71 12.38 4.66
CA PRO A 8 5.43 11.80 4.31
C PRO A 8 5.37 11.51 2.81
N TYR A 9 4.81 10.37 2.46
CA TYR A 9 4.58 9.97 1.07
C TYR A 9 3.25 9.27 0.93
N ARG A 10 2.81 9.05 -0.30
CA ARG A 10 1.65 8.21 -0.59
C ARG A 10 2.09 6.98 -1.35
N ILE A 11 1.67 5.81 -0.87
CA ILE A 11 1.74 4.57 -1.65
C ILE A 11 0.51 4.54 -2.53
N ILE A 12 0.71 4.37 -3.83
CA ILE A 12 -0.35 4.18 -4.81
C ILE A 12 -0.10 2.85 -5.53
N ILE A 13 -1.12 2.01 -5.51
CA ILE A 13 -1.14 0.70 -6.13
C ILE A 13 -2.31 0.67 -7.09
N THR A 14 -2.01 0.69 -8.39
CA THR A 14 -3.03 0.51 -9.43
C THR A 14 -3.05 -0.95 -9.86
N VAL A 15 -4.25 -1.54 -9.84
CA VAL A 15 -4.51 -2.91 -10.29
C VAL A 15 -5.17 -2.91 -11.67
N SER A 16 -5.08 -4.02 -12.40
CA SER A 16 -5.72 -4.20 -13.71
C SER A 16 -7.22 -4.46 -13.63
N ASP A 17 -7.68 -5.03 -12.51
CA ASP A 17 -9.07 -5.43 -12.33
C ASP A 17 -9.88 -4.33 -11.65
N THR A 18 -11.16 -4.25 -11.99
CA THR A 18 -12.08 -3.31 -11.32
C THR A 18 -12.33 -3.78 -9.88
N LEU A 19 -12.05 -2.92 -8.90
CA LEU A 19 -12.21 -3.21 -7.47
C LEU A 19 -13.65 -2.94 -6.95
N THR A 20 -14.65 -2.95 -7.83
CA THR A 20 -16.03 -2.65 -7.45
C THR A 20 -16.53 -3.69 -6.45
N GLY A 21 -16.99 -3.21 -5.29
CA GLY A 21 -17.47 -4.06 -4.20
C GLY A 21 -16.37 -4.76 -3.39
N ALA A 22 -15.09 -4.58 -3.73
CA ALA A 22 -14.00 -5.06 -2.89
C ALA A 22 -13.97 -4.29 -1.56
N THR A 23 -13.65 -5.00 -0.48
CA THR A 23 -13.67 -4.46 0.88
C THR A 23 -12.35 -4.66 1.60
N LEU A 24 -12.19 -3.94 2.73
CA LEU A 24 -11.05 -4.02 3.62
C LEU A 24 -9.68 -3.91 2.91
N PRO A 25 -9.44 -2.89 2.07
CA PRO A 25 -8.14 -2.71 1.42
C PRO A 25 -7.04 -2.45 2.46
N ARG A 26 -5.88 -3.08 2.26
CA ARG A 26 -4.70 -2.83 3.08
C ARG A 26 -3.42 -2.90 2.27
N ILE A 27 -2.36 -2.30 2.80
CA ILE A 27 -1.00 -2.40 2.30
C ILE A 27 -0.19 -3.14 3.36
N GLU A 28 0.18 -4.37 3.06
CA GLU A 28 1.13 -5.16 3.82
C GLU A 28 2.54 -4.64 3.55
N TYR A 29 3.34 -4.53 4.60
CA TYR A 29 4.71 -4.03 4.51
C TYR A 29 5.68 -4.98 5.20
N LYS A 30 6.91 -5.00 4.68
CA LYS A 30 8.10 -5.47 5.37
C LYS A 30 9.11 -4.34 5.40
N LYS A 31 9.45 -3.90 6.61
CA LYS A 31 10.45 -2.87 6.85
C LYS A 31 11.87 -3.39 6.61
N PRO A 32 12.85 -2.52 6.37
CA PRO A 32 14.25 -2.90 6.19
C PRO A 32 14.82 -3.75 7.34
N LEU A 33 14.48 -3.44 8.59
CA LEU A 33 14.94 -4.21 9.76
C LEU A 33 14.15 -5.52 9.99
N GLY A 34 13.21 -5.84 9.11
CA GLY A 34 12.47 -7.10 9.11
C GLY A 34 11.12 -7.08 9.81
N THR A 35 10.71 -5.95 10.41
CA THR A 35 9.35 -5.80 10.95
C THR A 35 8.31 -5.92 9.85
N GLU A 36 7.30 -6.76 10.06
CA GLU A 36 6.19 -6.95 9.14
C GLU A 36 4.89 -6.44 9.77
N GLY A 37 3.98 -5.96 8.93
CA GLY A 37 2.70 -5.46 9.37
C GLY A 37 1.81 -5.04 8.21
N TYR A 38 0.74 -4.32 8.51
CA TYR A 38 -0.14 -3.75 7.50
C TYR A 38 -0.67 -2.38 7.90
N TRP A 39 -1.02 -1.59 6.90
CA TRP A 39 -1.80 -0.37 7.04
C TRP A 39 -3.14 -0.53 6.33
N SER A 40 -4.22 -0.07 6.95
CA SER A 40 -5.48 0.13 6.24
C SER A 40 -5.28 1.09 5.07
N ALA A 41 -5.97 0.85 3.96
CA ALA A 41 -5.86 1.65 2.75
C ALA A 41 -7.23 2.14 2.29
N THR A 42 -7.28 2.84 1.16
CA THR A 42 -8.53 3.29 0.53
C THR A 42 -8.57 2.86 -0.93
N ILE A 43 -9.75 2.44 -1.40
CA ILE A 43 -10.00 2.13 -2.81
C ILE A 43 -10.62 3.36 -3.48
N SER A 44 -10.13 3.70 -4.68
CA SER A 44 -10.76 4.65 -5.60
C SER A 44 -10.64 4.11 -7.02
N GLY A 45 -11.75 3.60 -7.56
CA GLY A 45 -11.76 2.90 -8.84
C GLY A 45 -10.87 1.67 -8.83
N GLN A 46 -9.80 1.69 -9.61
CA GLN A 46 -8.78 0.62 -9.71
C GLN A 46 -7.54 0.90 -8.85
N THR A 47 -7.59 1.93 -8.02
CA THR A 47 -6.42 2.38 -7.24
C THR A 47 -6.63 2.11 -5.75
N ILE A 48 -5.66 1.46 -5.14
CA ILE A 48 -5.51 1.34 -3.68
C ILE A 48 -4.42 2.32 -3.25
N TYR A 49 -4.72 3.18 -2.28
CA TYR A 49 -3.73 4.13 -1.78
C TYR A 49 -3.74 4.26 -0.26
N ARG A 50 -2.59 4.67 0.28
CA ARG A 50 -2.40 4.99 1.70
C ARG A 50 -1.35 6.08 1.82
N ASP A 51 -1.69 7.12 2.58
CA ASP A 51 -0.74 8.15 3.01
C ASP A 51 0.11 7.59 4.15
N ILE A 52 1.43 7.65 4.07
CA ILE A 52 2.36 7.23 5.11
C ILE A 52 2.92 8.47 5.80
N THR A 53 2.85 8.50 7.13
CA THR A 53 3.42 9.61 7.91
C THR A 53 4.94 9.54 7.95
N ALA A 54 5.58 10.65 8.29
CA ALA A 54 7.02 10.68 8.60
C ALA A 54 7.39 9.64 9.68
N THR A 55 6.58 9.53 10.74
CA THR A 55 6.81 8.59 11.85
C THR A 55 6.65 7.12 11.46
N GLU A 56 5.80 6.80 10.49
CA GLU A 56 5.67 5.44 9.95
C GLU A 56 6.84 5.08 9.02
N ASN A 57 7.43 6.09 8.36
CA ASN A 57 8.59 5.99 7.48
C ASN A 57 9.90 6.22 8.23
N ASN A 58 10.21 5.33 9.16
CA ASN A 58 11.28 5.51 10.15
C ASN A 58 12.54 4.66 9.90
N GLU A 59 12.65 4.00 8.75
CA GLU A 59 13.76 3.07 8.47
C GLU A 59 14.33 3.27 7.06
N TYR A 60 15.66 3.33 6.99
CA TYR A 60 16.42 3.37 5.74
C TYR A 60 16.56 1.97 5.13
N GLY A 61 16.40 1.86 3.82
CA GLY A 61 16.66 0.63 3.07
C GLY A 61 15.48 0.20 2.21
N ASP A 62 15.47 -1.09 1.87
CA ASP A 62 14.47 -1.67 0.98
C ASP A 62 13.19 -2.04 1.74
N TRP A 63 12.15 -1.24 1.54
CA TRP A 63 10.80 -1.58 1.96
C TRP A 63 10.12 -2.46 0.92
N LYS A 64 9.43 -3.51 1.38
CA LYS A 64 8.55 -4.31 0.52
C LYS A 64 7.11 -3.98 0.84
N PHE A 65 6.29 -3.81 -0.19
CA PHE A 65 4.86 -3.55 -0.05
C PHE A 65 4.04 -4.54 -0.88
N GLN A 66 2.89 -4.96 -0.39
CA GLN A 66 1.90 -5.76 -1.13
C GLN A 66 0.50 -5.24 -0.80
N ALA A 67 -0.33 -4.96 -1.80
CA ALA A 67 -1.74 -4.68 -1.55
C ALA A 67 -2.54 -5.97 -1.44
N SER A 68 -3.54 -5.97 -0.58
CA SER A 68 -4.53 -7.05 -0.49
C SER A 68 -5.92 -6.51 -0.17
N ILE A 69 -6.93 -7.22 -0.67
CA ILE A 69 -8.36 -6.89 -0.55
C ILE A 69 -9.17 -8.15 -0.26
N ILE A 70 -10.42 -7.98 0.17
CA ILE A 70 -11.44 -9.04 0.09
C ILE A 70 -12.31 -8.73 -1.14
N PRO A 71 -12.33 -9.59 -2.17
CA PRO A 71 -13.19 -9.41 -3.34
C PRO A 71 -14.68 -9.35 -2.99
N TYR A 72 -15.49 -8.77 -3.87
CA TYR A 72 -16.93 -8.74 -3.67
C TYR A 72 -17.51 -10.16 -3.65
N GLY A 73 -18.31 -10.47 -2.62
CA GLY A 73 -18.92 -11.78 -2.46
C GLY A 73 -18.00 -12.86 -1.85
N ASP A 74 -16.80 -12.47 -1.43
CA ASP A 74 -15.82 -13.35 -0.80
C ASP A 74 -15.65 -13.01 0.70
N THR A 75 -15.04 -13.92 1.44
CA THR A 75 -14.58 -13.73 2.83
C THR A 75 -13.07 -13.85 2.95
N GLU A 76 -12.41 -14.40 1.93
CA GLU A 76 -10.97 -14.57 1.91
C GLU A 76 -10.26 -13.38 1.29
N ARG A 77 -9.03 -13.18 1.76
CA ARG A 77 -8.20 -12.06 1.34
C ARG A 77 -7.25 -12.52 0.24
N VAL A 78 -7.22 -11.76 -0.85
CA VAL A 78 -6.35 -12.04 -1.99
C VAL A 78 -5.30 -10.94 -2.16
N PRO A 79 -4.05 -11.29 -2.48
CA PRO A 79 -3.07 -10.30 -2.90
C PRO A 79 -3.49 -9.70 -4.25
N CYS A 80 -3.18 -8.43 -4.46
CA CYS A 80 -3.31 -7.80 -5.77
C CYS A 80 -2.13 -8.20 -6.66
N ASN A 81 -2.40 -8.88 -7.78
CA ASN A 81 -1.40 -9.58 -8.59
C ASN A 81 -0.66 -8.67 -9.58
N THR A 82 -1.32 -7.60 -10.05
CA THR A 82 -0.74 -6.60 -10.96
C THR A 82 -0.58 -5.30 -10.19
N VAL A 83 0.66 -4.86 -9.95
CA VAL A 83 0.93 -3.70 -9.12
C VAL A 83 1.84 -2.71 -9.86
N VAL A 84 1.25 -1.64 -10.41
CA VAL A 84 2.03 -0.43 -10.68
C VAL A 84 2.18 0.29 -9.35
N LYS A 85 3.39 0.22 -8.76
CA LYS A 85 3.72 0.91 -7.50
C LYS A 85 4.30 2.27 -7.84
N SER A 86 3.63 3.34 -7.43
CA SER A 86 4.25 4.66 -7.33
C SER A 86 4.30 5.11 -5.88
N ILE A 87 5.41 5.75 -5.53
CA ILE A 87 5.59 6.46 -4.26
C ILE A 87 5.65 7.93 -4.62
N GLU A 88 4.60 8.65 -4.25
CA GLU A 88 4.50 10.09 -4.51
C GLU A 88 4.88 10.84 -3.24
N LYS A 89 5.86 11.74 -3.36
CA LYS A 89 6.18 12.67 -2.28
C LYS A 89 4.99 13.60 -2.07
N ARG A 90 4.54 13.74 -0.83
CA ARG A 90 3.64 14.84 -0.47
C ARG A 90 4.50 16.05 -0.13
N PHE A 91 4.55 17.01 -1.04
CA PHE A 91 4.99 18.36 -0.71
C PHE A 91 3.87 19.01 0.11
N LYS A 92 4.09 19.19 1.41
CA LYS A 92 3.34 20.17 2.20
C LYS A 92 4.08 21.50 2.14
#